data_AF-A0AAN8W2J0-F1
#
_entry.id   AF-A0AAN8W2J0-F1
#
_cell.length_a   1.000
_cell.length_b   1.000
_cell.length_c   1.000
_cell.angle_alpha   90.00
_cell.angle_beta   90.00
_cell.angle_gamma   90.00
#
_symmetry.space_group_name_H-M   'P 1'
#
loop_
_entity.id
_entity.type
_entity.pdbx_description
1 polymer ?
#
loop_
_entity_poly.entity_id
_entity_poly.type
_entity_poly.pdbx_seq_one_letter_code
_entity_poly.pdbx_strand_id
1 'polypeptide(L)'
;MNLAALLTSAGINIGLCVLLLLLYSILRKQPSNVNIYFGRRLAQVQSKKGDPFSLDRLFPSPSWILKAWETSEAEILSASGLDAVVFLRMLIFRIYKDPRTHPDAESRLLDLVLDYRVYSARYLQRMRIFSIAAVICILLVLPLNYYGQEMRHENIPSESLEVFTIANVREGSKWYNFWFYTFLGLSCLM
;
A
#
# COMPACT_ATOMS: atom_id res chain seq x y z
N MET A 1 -9.91 22.20 -4.71
CA MET A 1 -8.50 21.96 -4.27
C MET A 1 -7.65 21.82 -5.52
N ASN A 2 -6.56 22.57 -5.63
CA ASN A 2 -5.77 22.60 -6.86
C ASN A 2 -4.77 21.45 -6.90
N LEU A 3 -4.47 20.97 -8.11
CA LEU A 3 -3.60 19.81 -8.32
C LEU A 3 -2.20 20.02 -7.71
N ALA A 4 -1.61 21.20 -7.88
CA ALA A 4 -0.30 21.51 -7.32
C ALA A 4 -0.24 21.37 -5.78
N ALA A 5 -1.30 21.79 -5.07
CA ALA A 5 -1.34 21.69 -3.61
C ALA A 5 -1.39 20.23 -3.14
N LEU A 6 -2.19 19.40 -3.83
CA LEU A 6 -2.26 17.96 -3.58
C LEU A 6 -0.91 17.29 -3.83
N LEU A 7 -0.31 17.54 -5.01
CA LEU A 7 0.97 16.95 -5.39
C LEU A 7 2.10 17.37 -4.46
N THR A 8 2.11 18.62 -3.99
CA THR A 8 3.11 19.11 -3.04
C THR A 8 2.97 18.41 -1.69
N SER A 9 1.74 18.31 -1.15
CA SER A 9 1.50 17.64 0.13
C SER A 9 1.82 16.13 0.07
N ALA A 10 1.33 15.44 -0.97
CA ALA A 10 1.63 14.03 -1.18
C ALA A 10 3.13 13.80 -1.42
N GLY A 11 3.77 14.65 -2.21
CA GLY A 11 5.20 14.61 -2.49
C GLY A 11 6.05 14.77 -1.23
N ILE A 12 5.69 15.68 -0.33
CA ILE A 12 6.36 15.84 0.97
C ILE A 12 6.23 14.56 1.81
N ASN A 13 5.03 13.99 1.92
CA ASN A 13 4.82 12.78 2.71
C ASN A 13 5.57 11.57 2.14
N ILE A 14 5.54 11.39 0.82
CA ILE A 14 6.26 10.32 0.13
C ILE A 14 7.77 10.53 0.27
N GLY A 15 8.26 11.76 0.08
CA GLY A 15 9.67 12.11 0.23
C GLY A 15 10.18 11.85 1.64
N LEU A 16 9.42 12.22 2.67
CA LEU A 16 9.75 11.94 4.06
C LEU A 16 9.77 10.42 4.33
N CYS A 17 8.79 9.68 3.81
CA CYS A 17 8.74 8.22 3.92
C CYS A 17 9.97 7.57 3.28
N VAL A 18 10.32 7.96 2.06
CA VAL A 18 11.51 7.46 1.36
C VAL A 18 12.78 7.81 2.13
N LEU A 19 12.93 9.06 2.59
CA LEU A 19 14.08 9.48 3.40
C LEU A 19 14.24 8.63 4.65
N LEU A 20 13.15 8.40 5.40
CA LEU A 20 13.16 7.57 6.60
C LEU A 20 13.47 6.10 6.29
N LEU A 21 12.94 5.55 5.20
CA LEU A 21 13.24 4.18 4.75
C LEU A 21 14.69 4.00 4.32
N LEU A 22 15.27 5.00 3.64
CA LEU A 22 16.68 5.04 3.28
C LEU A 22 17.55 5.12 4.52
N LEU A 23 17.23 6.03 5.44
CA LEU A 23 17.92 6.18 6.71
C LEU A 23 17.88 4.87 7.50
N TYR A 24 16.71 4.27 7.65
CA TYR A 24 16.54 2.95 8.28
C TYR A 24 17.40 1.88 7.62
N SER A 25 17.41 1.83 6.27
CA SER A 25 18.18 0.85 5.50
C SER A 25 19.70 0.98 5.69
N ILE A 26 20.19 2.20 5.91
CA ILE A 26 21.61 2.48 6.20
C ILE A 26 21.92 2.19 7.66
N LEU A 27 21.14 2.75 8.60
CA LEU A 27 21.39 2.65 10.05
C LEU A 27 21.33 1.20 10.54
N ARG A 28 20.42 0.37 10.03
CA ARG A 28 20.30 -1.05 10.42
C ARG A 28 21.50 -1.90 10.03
N LYS A 29 22.27 -1.45 9.03
CA LYS A 29 23.48 -2.13 8.57
C LYS A 29 24.71 -1.70 9.36
N GLN A 30 24.69 -0.57 10.09
CA GLN A 30 25.85 -0.10 10.85
C GLN A 30 26.13 -1.02 12.06
N PRO A 31 27.38 -1.49 12.25
CA PRO A 31 27.73 -2.43 13.32
C PRO A 31 27.47 -1.86 14.73
N SER A 32 27.62 -0.54 14.89
CA SER A 32 27.32 0.18 16.15
C SER A 32 25.85 0.10 16.56
N ASN A 33 24.94 -0.05 15.58
CA ASN A 33 23.50 0.03 15.80
C ASN A 33 22.82 -1.34 15.77
N VAL A 34 23.55 -2.43 15.51
CA VAL A 34 22.99 -3.80 15.41
C VAL A 34 22.22 -4.19 16.67
N ASN A 35 22.70 -3.81 17.85
CA ASN A 35 22.05 -4.12 19.13
C ASN A 35 20.71 -3.38 19.34
N ILE A 36 20.47 -2.28 18.61
CA ILE A 36 19.22 -1.52 18.68
C ILE A 36 18.18 -2.14 17.75
N TYR A 37 18.58 -2.55 16.54
CA TYR A 37 17.67 -3.06 15.51
C TYR A 37 17.40 -4.56 15.60
N PHE A 38 18.30 -5.33 16.21
CA PHE A 38 18.16 -6.78 16.37
C PHE A 38 18.09 -7.14 17.85
N GLY A 39 17.20 -8.07 18.20
CA GLY A 39 17.07 -8.55 19.58
C GLY A 39 18.38 -9.12 20.12
N ARG A 40 18.58 -9.05 21.45
CA ARG A 40 19.85 -9.33 22.14
C ARG A 40 20.53 -10.64 21.72
N ARG A 41 19.75 -11.71 21.47
CA ARG A 41 20.27 -13.01 21.02
C ARG A 41 20.78 -12.98 19.57
N LEU A 42 20.06 -12.30 18.67
CA LEU A 42 20.44 -12.16 17.25
C LEU A 42 21.61 -11.18 17.08
N ALA A 43 21.61 -10.08 17.86
CA ALA A 43 22.69 -9.12 17.88
C ALA A 43 24.02 -9.73 18.35
N GLN A 44 23.99 -10.63 19.33
CA GLN A 44 25.19 -11.35 19.79
C GLN A 44 25.76 -12.30 18.72
N VAL A 45 24.90 -12.99 17.97
CA VAL A 45 25.33 -13.89 16.88
C VAL A 45 25.91 -13.09 15.71
N GLN A 46 25.29 -11.96 15.34
CA GLN A 46 25.81 -11.08 14.28
C GLN A 46 27.07 -10.32 14.68
N SER A 47 27.15 -9.85 15.93
CA SER A 47 28.33 -9.16 16.46
C SER A 47 29.55 -10.08 16.52
N LYS A 48 29.37 -11.35 16.92
CA LYS A 48 30.45 -12.36 16.88
C LYS A 48 30.96 -12.67 15.48
N LYS A 49 30.17 -12.40 14.42
CA LYS A 49 30.55 -12.72 13.04
C LYS A 49 31.52 -11.73 12.40
N GLY A 50 31.86 -10.62 13.07
CA GLY A 50 33.09 -9.87 12.84
C GLY A 50 33.44 -9.52 11.39
N ASP A 51 32.48 -9.08 10.58
CA ASP A 51 32.78 -8.66 9.21
C ASP A 51 33.32 -7.21 9.17
N PRO A 52 34.42 -6.94 8.45
CA PRO A 52 34.97 -5.59 8.30
C PRO A 52 33.99 -4.64 7.61
N PHE A 53 34.20 -3.33 7.81
CA PHE A 53 33.39 -2.28 7.20
C PHE A 53 33.36 -2.41 5.66
N SER A 54 32.23 -2.85 5.11
CA SER A 54 31.99 -2.90 3.66
C SER A 54 31.09 -1.74 3.23
N LEU A 55 31.55 -0.97 2.24
CA LEU A 55 30.81 0.16 1.65
C LEU A 55 29.50 -0.28 0.98
N ASP A 56 29.35 -1.58 0.68
CA ASP A 56 28.08 -2.21 0.29
C ASP A 56 26.95 -1.99 1.32
N ARG A 57 27.30 -1.61 2.56
CA ARG A 57 26.32 -1.26 3.59
C ARG A 57 25.67 0.10 3.43
N LEU A 58 26.25 1.01 2.65
CA LEU A 58 25.69 2.34 2.43
C LEU A 58 24.59 2.33 1.35
N PHE A 59 24.53 1.29 0.53
CA PHE A 59 23.46 1.15 -0.45
C PHE A 59 22.16 0.69 0.22
N PRO A 60 21.04 1.44 0.07
CA PRO A 60 19.74 0.99 0.53
C PRO A 60 19.37 -0.29 -0.23
N SER A 61 19.21 -1.39 0.52
CA SER A 61 18.78 -2.66 -0.07
C SER A 61 17.33 -2.91 0.31
N PRO A 62 16.40 -3.09 -0.65
CA PRO A 62 15.04 -3.52 -0.36
C PRO A 62 14.96 -5.00 0.02
N SER A 63 16.08 -5.75 0.02
CA SER A 63 16.08 -7.19 0.32
C SER A 63 15.50 -7.55 1.69
N TRP A 64 15.54 -6.64 2.67
CA TRP A 64 14.91 -6.88 3.97
C TRP A 64 13.39 -6.85 3.90
N ILE A 65 12.83 -6.07 2.97
CA ILE A 65 11.38 -6.02 2.72
C ILE A 65 10.95 -7.35 2.10
N LEU A 66 11.67 -7.80 1.07
CA LEU A 66 11.42 -9.10 0.44
C LEU A 66 11.55 -10.24 1.45
N LYS A 67 12.63 -10.22 2.25
CA LYS A 67 12.83 -11.22 3.30
C LYS A 67 11.71 -11.19 4.34
N ALA A 68 11.29 -10.01 4.78
CA ALA A 68 10.17 -9.87 5.73
C ALA A 68 8.84 -10.35 5.14
N TRP A 69 8.66 -10.23 3.83
CA TRP A 69 7.49 -10.75 3.11
C TRP A 69 7.51 -12.27 2.96
N GLU A 70 8.69 -12.87 2.80
CA GLU A 70 8.89 -14.32 2.67
C GLU A 70 8.84 -15.05 4.02
N THR A 71 9.00 -14.34 5.14
CA THR A 71 8.98 -14.94 6.48
C THR A 71 7.64 -15.61 6.77
N SER A 72 7.69 -16.90 7.11
CA SER A 72 6.49 -17.67 7.46
C SER A 72 6.03 -17.41 8.90
N GLU A 73 4.75 -17.65 9.18
CA GLU A 73 4.20 -17.53 10.54
C GLU A 73 4.90 -18.44 11.55
N ALA A 74 5.29 -19.66 11.13
CA ALA A 74 6.02 -20.60 11.98
C ALA A 74 7.40 -20.05 12.38
N GLU A 75 8.08 -19.36 11.45
CA GLU A 75 9.35 -18.69 11.73
C GLU A 75 9.15 -17.52 12.69
N ILE A 76 8.09 -16.72 12.52
CA ILE A 76 7.71 -15.63 13.43
C ILE A 76 7.39 -16.17 14.83
N LEU A 77 6.63 -17.27 14.91
CA LEU A 77 6.28 -17.93 16.17
C LEU A 77 7.54 -18.42 16.90
N SER A 78 8.45 -19.06 16.16
CA SER A 78 9.71 -19.58 16.72
C SER A 78 10.68 -18.47 17.15
N ALA A 79 10.71 -17.34 16.44
CA ALA A 79 11.66 -16.26 16.68
C ALA A 79 11.14 -15.19 17.67
N SER A 80 9.84 -14.89 17.63
CA SER A 80 9.22 -13.75 18.32
C SER A 80 8.09 -14.15 19.29
N GLY A 81 7.68 -15.42 19.31
CA GLY A 81 6.65 -15.93 20.21
C GLY A 81 5.21 -15.70 19.74
N LEU A 82 4.26 -16.16 20.55
CA LEU A 82 2.83 -16.15 20.23
C LEU A 82 2.26 -14.72 20.14
N ASP A 83 2.69 -13.82 21.02
CA ASP A 83 2.18 -12.43 21.08
C ASP A 83 2.43 -11.68 19.76
N ALA A 84 3.58 -11.89 19.14
CA ALA A 84 3.91 -11.30 17.84
C ALA A 84 3.00 -11.81 16.71
N VAL A 85 2.70 -13.11 16.73
CA VAL A 85 1.79 -13.74 15.76
C VAL A 85 0.37 -13.22 15.95
N VAL A 86 -0.10 -13.13 17.20
CA VAL A 86 -1.43 -12.61 17.53
C VAL A 86 -1.54 -11.13 17.15
N PHE A 87 -0.50 -10.32 17.38
CA PHE A 87 -0.47 -8.92 16.97
C PHE A 87 -0.50 -8.76 15.43
N LEU A 88 0.31 -9.54 14.70
CA LEU A 88 0.28 -9.55 13.24
C LEU A 88 -1.10 -9.93 12.71
N ARG A 89 -1.70 -10.97 13.30
CA ARG A 89 -3.09 -11.36 13.02
C ARG A 89 -4.04 -10.21 13.32
N MET A 90 -3.97 -9.56 14.46
CA MET A 90 -4.82 -8.39 14.76
C MET A 90 -4.71 -7.28 13.71
N LEU A 91 -3.51 -6.95 13.22
CA LEU A 91 -3.34 -5.98 12.14
C LEU A 91 -4.03 -6.41 10.84
N ILE A 92 -3.85 -7.67 10.44
CA ILE A 92 -4.49 -8.24 9.24
C ILE A 92 -6.02 -8.25 9.40
N PHE A 93 -6.51 -8.68 10.57
CA PHE A 93 -7.93 -8.71 10.89
C PHE A 93 -8.55 -7.31 10.96
N ARG A 94 -7.84 -6.29 11.46
CA ARG A 94 -8.29 -4.88 11.45
C ARG A 94 -8.41 -4.31 10.05
N ILE A 95 -7.50 -4.68 9.15
CA ILE A 95 -7.59 -4.32 7.71
C ILE A 95 -8.77 -5.06 7.04
N TYR A 96 -9.14 -6.23 7.56
CA TYR A 96 -10.12 -7.12 6.95
C TYR A 96 -11.56 -6.91 7.44
N LYS A 97 -11.78 -6.61 8.71
CA LYS A 97 -13.11 -6.50 9.32
C LYS A 97 -13.52 -5.04 9.44
N ASP A 98 -14.16 -4.48 8.41
CA ASP A 98 -15.14 -3.42 8.64
C ASP A 98 -16.29 -4.07 9.44
N PRO A 99 -16.58 -3.64 10.68
CA PRO A 99 -17.60 -4.25 11.53
C PRO A 99 -19.03 -4.18 10.95
N ARG A 100 -19.25 -3.46 9.85
CA ARG A 100 -20.57 -3.18 9.28
C ARG A 100 -21.21 -4.31 8.47
N THR A 101 -20.49 -5.37 8.11
CA THR A 101 -20.98 -6.34 7.10
C THR A 101 -21.50 -7.69 7.63
N HIS A 102 -21.15 -8.16 8.84
CA HIS A 102 -21.66 -9.46 9.34
C HIS A 102 -21.70 -9.56 10.89
N PRO A 103 -22.90 -9.68 11.52
CA PRO A 103 -23.06 -9.76 12.98
C PRO A 103 -22.79 -11.14 13.61
N ASP A 104 -22.72 -12.23 12.82
CA ASP A 104 -22.67 -13.60 13.36
C ASP A 104 -21.24 -14.16 13.43
N ALA A 105 -20.40 -13.52 14.24
CA ALA A 105 -18.94 -13.61 14.15
C ALA A 105 -18.25 -14.66 15.05
N GLU A 106 -18.97 -15.58 15.69
CA GLU A 106 -18.35 -16.53 16.65
C GLU A 106 -17.95 -17.88 16.01
N SER A 107 -18.76 -18.43 15.11
CA SER A 107 -18.55 -19.77 14.53
C SER A 107 -17.50 -19.82 13.41
N ARG A 108 -17.17 -18.68 12.78
CA ARG A 108 -16.18 -18.57 11.70
C ARG A 108 -14.74 -18.27 12.17
N LEU A 109 -14.54 -18.10 13.47
CA LEU A 109 -13.20 -17.82 14.02
C LEU A 109 -12.23 -18.98 13.82
N LEU A 110 -12.71 -20.22 13.83
CA LEU A 110 -11.86 -21.40 13.58
C LEU A 110 -11.46 -21.53 12.10
N ASP A 111 -12.36 -21.22 11.17
CA ASP A 111 -12.02 -21.17 9.73
C ASP A 111 -11.10 -19.98 9.38
N LEU A 112 -11.18 -18.87 10.13
CA LEU A 112 -10.26 -17.73 10.00
C LEU A 112 -8.89 -17.99 10.63
N VAL A 113 -8.83 -18.79 11.71
CA VAL A 113 -7.59 -19.09 12.43
C VAL A 113 -6.68 -20.02 11.63
N LEU A 114 -7.22 -20.76 10.65
CA LEU A 114 -6.48 -21.77 9.89
C LEU A 114 -6.02 -21.35 8.48
N ASP A 115 -6.54 -20.28 7.88
CA ASP A 115 -6.24 -20.02 6.46
C ASP A 115 -5.84 -18.57 6.09
N TYR A 116 -4.71 -18.11 6.66
CA TYR A 116 -4.01 -16.90 6.22
C TYR A 116 -3.74 -16.89 4.69
N ARG A 117 -3.59 -18.06 4.05
CA ARG A 117 -3.36 -18.17 2.60
C ARG A 117 -4.61 -17.82 1.78
N VAL A 118 -5.78 -18.34 2.16
CA VAL A 118 -7.06 -17.96 1.51
C VAL A 118 -7.35 -16.46 1.71
N TYR A 119 -7.01 -15.90 2.86
CA TYR A 119 -7.16 -14.48 3.14
C TYR A 119 -6.23 -13.58 2.33
N SER A 120 -4.93 -13.91 2.29
CA SER A 120 -3.94 -13.22 1.47
C SER A 120 -4.29 -13.27 -0.01
N ALA A 121 -4.80 -14.41 -0.50
CA ALA A 121 -5.27 -14.55 -1.88
C ALA A 121 -6.45 -13.63 -2.21
N ARG A 122 -7.46 -13.55 -1.32
CA ARG A 122 -8.60 -12.63 -1.47
C ARG A 122 -8.16 -11.15 -1.43
N TYR A 123 -7.21 -10.80 -0.57
CA TYR A 123 -6.65 -9.44 -0.51
C TYR A 123 -5.88 -9.08 -1.78
N LEU A 124 -5.04 -10.00 -2.28
CA LEU A 124 -4.30 -9.82 -3.51
C LEU A 124 -5.27 -9.65 -4.69
N GLN A 125 -6.37 -10.40 -4.72
CA GLN A 125 -7.43 -10.23 -5.73
C GLN A 125 -8.06 -8.84 -5.67
N ARG A 126 -8.37 -8.32 -4.48
CA ARG A 126 -8.90 -6.95 -4.31
C ARG A 126 -7.91 -5.88 -4.78
N MET A 127 -6.62 -6.05 -4.48
CA MET A 127 -5.57 -5.14 -4.95
C MET A 127 -5.40 -5.19 -6.47
N ARG A 128 -5.56 -6.36 -7.11
CA ARG A 128 -5.53 -6.50 -8.57
C ARG A 128 -6.72 -5.79 -9.24
N ILE A 129 -7.92 -5.94 -8.69
CA ILE A 129 -9.11 -5.24 -9.18
C ILE A 129 -8.92 -3.72 -9.08
N PHE A 130 -8.44 -3.24 -7.92
CA PHE A 130 -8.16 -1.82 -7.72
C PHE A 130 -7.08 -1.29 -8.67
N SER A 131 -6.02 -2.07 -8.96
CA SER A 131 -4.98 -1.62 -9.90
C SER A 131 -5.50 -1.56 -11.33
N ILE A 132 -6.31 -2.52 -11.77
CA ILE A 132 -6.95 -2.50 -13.10
C ILE A 132 -7.89 -1.28 -13.20
N ALA A 133 -8.71 -1.05 -12.17
CA ALA A 133 -9.57 0.13 -12.08
C ALA A 133 -8.76 1.43 -12.15
N ALA A 134 -7.64 1.53 -11.42
CA ALA A 134 -6.78 2.71 -11.44
C ALA A 134 -6.19 2.97 -12.84
N VAL A 135 -5.76 1.92 -13.56
CA VAL A 135 -5.26 2.05 -14.95
C VAL A 135 -6.36 2.55 -15.88
N ILE A 136 -7.58 1.99 -15.78
CA ILE A 136 -8.74 2.44 -16.56
C ILE A 136 -9.06 3.91 -16.25
N CYS A 137 -9.04 4.30 -14.97
CA CYS A 137 -9.30 5.67 -14.55
C CYS A 137 -8.25 6.65 -15.11
N ILE A 138 -6.97 6.30 -15.08
CA ILE A 138 -5.88 7.16 -15.56
C ILE A 138 -5.86 7.28 -17.08
N LEU A 139 -6.11 6.19 -17.81
CA LEU A 139 -5.97 6.16 -19.28
C LEU A 139 -7.25 6.55 -20.03
N LEU A 140 -8.42 6.27 -19.46
CA LEU A 140 -9.71 6.49 -20.15
C LEU A 140 -10.51 7.60 -19.48
N VAL A 141 -10.81 7.48 -18.19
CA VAL A 141 -11.73 8.40 -17.50
C VAL A 141 -11.11 9.80 -17.38
N LEU A 142 -9.85 9.89 -16.98
CA LEU A 142 -9.18 11.17 -16.70
C LEU A 142 -8.98 12.02 -17.99
N PRO A 143 -8.48 11.48 -19.12
CA PRO A 143 -8.41 12.24 -20.36
C PRO A 143 -9.79 12.61 -20.91
N LEU A 144 -10.77 11.70 -20.77
CA LEU A 144 -12.13 11.96 -21.22
C LEU A 144 -12.76 13.14 -20.48
N ASN A 145 -12.56 13.22 -19.16
CA ASN A 145 -13.08 14.34 -18.38
C ASN A 145 -12.41 15.66 -18.77
N TYR A 146 -11.10 15.64 -19.00
CA TYR A 146 -10.35 16.86 -19.30
C TYR A 146 -10.61 17.40 -20.71
N TYR A 147 -10.72 16.52 -21.72
CA TYR A 147 -10.87 16.91 -23.13
C TYR A 147 -12.29 16.77 -23.68
N GLY A 148 -13.20 16.12 -22.96
CA GLY A 148 -14.56 15.83 -23.46
C GLY A 148 -15.47 17.04 -23.62
N GLN A 149 -15.02 18.22 -23.18
CA GLN A 149 -15.74 19.47 -23.18
C GLN A 149 -14.85 20.62 -23.66
N GLU A 150 -15.43 21.55 -24.41
CA GLU A 150 -14.76 22.80 -24.76
C GLU A 150 -14.70 23.72 -23.52
N MET A 151 -13.52 23.83 -22.94
CA MET A 151 -13.24 24.68 -21.78
C MET A 151 -11.90 25.39 -22.00
N ARG A 152 -11.68 26.51 -21.31
CA ARG A 152 -10.37 27.16 -21.31
C ARG A 152 -9.48 26.41 -20.34
N HIS A 153 -8.57 25.60 -20.87
CA HIS A 153 -7.54 24.93 -20.10
C HIS A 153 -6.52 25.96 -19.60
N GLU A 154 -6.32 26.00 -18.29
CA GLU A 154 -5.18 26.66 -17.69
C GLU A 154 -3.96 25.74 -17.68
N ASN A 155 -2.85 26.21 -17.09
CA ASN A 155 -1.71 25.35 -16.84
C ASN A 155 -2.12 24.23 -15.87
N ILE A 156 -1.86 22.98 -16.26
CA ILE A 156 -2.21 21.76 -15.51
C ILE A 156 -1.96 21.84 -13.98
N PRO A 157 -0.88 22.45 -13.46
CA PRO A 157 -0.66 22.54 -12.01
C PRO A 157 -1.64 23.48 -11.27
N SER A 158 -2.16 24.52 -11.93
CA SER A 158 -3.13 25.46 -11.33
C SER A 158 -4.57 24.95 -11.41
N GLU A 159 -4.81 23.92 -12.23
CA GLU A 159 -6.14 23.36 -12.43
C GLU A 159 -6.77 22.79 -11.16
N SER A 160 -8.09 22.97 -11.06
CA SER A 160 -8.90 22.33 -10.04
C SER A 160 -9.04 20.84 -10.33
N LEU A 161 -8.99 20.01 -9.29
CA LEU A 161 -9.24 18.57 -9.43
C LEU A 161 -10.63 18.26 -10.00
N GLU A 162 -11.59 19.17 -9.86
CA GLU A 162 -12.97 19.00 -10.34
C GLU A 162 -13.05 18.81 -11.87
N VAL A 163 -12.13 19.44 -12.63
CA VAL A 163 -12.06 19.32 -14.10
C VAL A 163 -11.77 17.89 -14.54
N PHE A 164 -11.10 17.10 -13.70
CA PHE A 164 -10.79 15.69 -13.96
C PHE A 164 -11.86 14.72 -13.45
N THR A 165 -12.98 15.21 -12.91
CA THR A 165 -14.04 14.38 -12.31
C THR A 165 -15.36 14.44 -13.08
N ILE A 166 -16.36 13.67 -12.62
CA ILE A 166 -17.72 13.69 -13.16
C ILE A 166 -18.36 15.09 -13.09
N ALA A 167 -17.91 15.95 -12.16
CA ALA A 167 -18.38 17.33 -12.08
C ALA A 167 -18.15 18.11 -13.38
N ASN A 168 -17.20 17.68 -14.22
CA ASN A 168 -16.92 18.28 -15.52
C ASN A 168 -17.82 17.77 -16.66
N VAL A 169 -18.64 16.74 -16.43
CA VAL A 169 -19.49 16.12 -17.45
C VAL A 169 -20.87 16.77 -17.44
N ARG A 170 -21.26 17.43 -18.54
CA ARG A 170 -22.62 17.99 -18.67
C ARG A 170 -23.69 16.90 -18.78
N GLU A 171 -24.81 17.12 -18.09
CA GLU A 171 -26.03 16.32 -18.24
C GLU A 171 -26.50 16.35 -19.71
N GLY A 172 -26.79 15.16 -20.26
CA GLY A 172 -27.19 15.00 -21.67
C GLY A 172 -26.04 15.00 -22.68
N SER A 173 -24.77 15.08 -22.25
CA SER A 173 -23.64 14.94 -23.19
C SER A 173 -23.52 13.50 -23.71
N LYS A 174 -22.95 13.36 -24.92
CA LYS A 174 -22.66 12.03 -25.52
C LYS A 174 -21.80 11.14 -24.61
N TRP A 175 -21.02 11.75 -23.72
CA TRP A 175 -20.09 11.09 -22.80
C TRP A 175 -20.74 10.63 -21.49
N TYR A 176 -21.95 11.08 -21.19
CA TYR A 176 -22.67 10.68 -19.98
C TYR A 176 -22.94 9.16 -19.95
N ASN A 177 -23.36 8.60 -21.09
CA ASN A 177 -23.57 7.16 -21.23
C ASN A 177 -22.27 6.37 -21.05
N PHE A 178 -21.17 6.85 -21.62
CA PHE A 178 -19.85 6.22 -21.44
C PHE A 178 -19.45 6.19 -19.95
N TRP A 179 -19.67 7.28 -19.24
CA TRP A 179 -19.41 7.37 -17.80
C TRP A 179 -20.27 6.41 -16.98
N PHE A 180 -21.57 6.36 -17.28
CA PHE A 180 -22.50 5.47 -16.61
C PHE A 180 -22.10 3.99 -16.77
N TYR A 181 -21.79 3.56 -18.00
CA TYR A 181 -21.34 2.19 -18.24
C TYR A 181 -19.95 1.88 -17.65
N THR A 182 -19.04 2.85 -17.63
CA THR A 182 -17.72 2.67 -17.01
C THR A 182 -17.83 2.53 -15.49
N PHE A 183 -18.67 3.35 -14.84
CA PHE A 183 -18.93 3.28 -13.40
C PHE A 183 -19.66 1.98 -13.03
N LEU A 184 -20.67 1.60 -13.80
CA LEU A 184 -21.38 0.34 -13.62
C LEU A 184 -20.44 -0.86 -13.80
N GLY A 185 -19.63 -0.87 -14.86
CA GLY A 185 -18.65 -1.94 -15.12
C GLY A 185 -17.59 -2.04 -14.03
N LEU A 186 -17.05 -0.92 -13.54
CA LEU A 186 -16.11 -0.90 -12.43
C LEU A 186 -16.76 -1.37 -11.12
N SER A 187 -18.01 -0.98 -10.87
CA SER A 187 -18.76 -1.42 -9.68
C SER A 187 -19.09 -2.91 -9.69
N CYS A 188 -19.31 -3.52 -10.86
CA CYS A 188 -19.49 -4.97 -11.00
C CYS A 188 -18.17 -5.76 -10.94
N LEU A 189 -17.03 -5.09 -11.16
CA LEU A 189 -15.70 -5.69 -11.05
C LEU A 189 -15.19 -5.74 -9.60
N MET A 190 -15.68 -4.83 -8.75
CA MET A 190 -15.31 -4.68 -7.34
C MET A 190 -16.18 -5.53 -6.41
#